data_AF-A0A916RAG4-F1
#
_entry.id   AF-A0A916RAG4-F1
#
_cell.length_a   1.000
_cell.length_b   1.000
_cell.length_c   1.000
_cell.angle_alpha   90.00
_cell.angle_beta   90.00
_cell.angle_gamma   90.00
#
_symmetry.space_group_name_H-M   'P 1'
#
loop_
_entity.id
_entity.type
_entity.pdbx_description
1 polymer ?
#
loop_
_entity_poly.entity_id
_entity_poly.type
_entity_poly.pdbx_seq_one_letter_code
_entity_poly.pdbx_strand_id
1 'polypeptide(L)' 'MQNNDRDIASVWDMVQAIRRIQEFTTDVNYSEYLENILIQSAVERQF' A
#
# COMPACT_ATOMS: atom_id res chain seq x y z
N MET A 1 -21.19 16.74 -12.99
CA MET A 1 -21.47 15.44 -12.34
C MET A 1 -20.33 14.42 -12.54
N GLN A 2 -19.06 14.85 -12.70
CA GLN A 2 -17.94 13.96 -13.06
C GLN A 2 -16.94 13.73 -11.92
N ASN A 3 -17.10 14.42 -10.78
CA ASN A 3 -16.18 14.33 -9.64
C ASN A 3 -16.42 13.06 -8.79
N ASN A 4 -17.68 12.67 -8.56
CA ASN A 4 -17.97 11.51 -7.70
C ASN A 4 -17.38 10.19 -8.24
N ASP A 5 -17.42 9.97 -9.56
CA ASP A 5 -16.90 8.73 -10.15
C ASP A 5 -15.37 8.65 -10.06
N ARG A 6 -14.67 9.80 -10.13
CA ARG A 6 -13.22 9.89 -9.93
C ARG A 6 -12.86 9.60 -8.47
N ASP A 7 -13.61 10.16 -7.52
CA ASP A 7 -13.36 9.95 -6.10
C ASP A 7 -13.54 8.48 -5.70
N ILE A 8 -14.56 7.81 -6.26
CA ILE A 8 -14.79 6.37 -6.04
C ILE A 8 -13.65 5.53 -6.64
N ALA A 9 -13.19 5.85 -7.85
CA ALA A 9 -12.06 5.16 -8.48
C ALA A 9 -10.77 5.33 -7.66
N SER A 10 -10.50 6.54 -7.17
CA SER A 10 -9.32 6.81 -6.32
C SER A 10 -9.39 6.06 -4.99
N VAL A 11 -10.57 5.96 -4.36
CA VAL A 11 -10.74 5.16 -3.14
C VAL A 11 -10.51 3.68 -3.43
N TRP A 12 -11.00 3.18 -4.56
CA TRP A 12 -10.77 1.80 -4.96
C TRP A 12 -9.28 1.51 -5.14
N ASP A 13 -8.56 2.40 -5.82
CA ASP A 13 -7.11 2.28 -6.01
C ASP A 13 -6.36 2.26 -4.67
N MET A 14 -6.76 3.12 -3.72
CA MET A 14 -6.20 3.11 -2.35
C MET A 14 -6.48 1.78 -1.62
N VAL A 15 -7.68 1.21 -1.76
CA VAL A 15 -7.99 -0.10 -1.15
C VAL A 15 -7.14 -1.20 -1.77
N GLN A 16 -6.96 -1.21 -3.10
CA GLN A 16 -6.09 -2.18 -3.76
C GLN A 16 -4.62 -2.00 -3.36
N ALA A 17 -4.18 -0.76 -3.17
CA ALA A 17 -2.84 -0.44 -2.67
C ALA A 17 -2.59 -1.04 -1.29
N ILE A 18 -3.50 -0.77 -0.35
CA ILE A 18 -3.42 -1.27 1.03
C ILE A 18 -3.36 -2.80 1.05
N ARG A 19 -4.21 -3.48 0.26
CA ARG A 19 -4.20 -4.95 0.18
C ARG A 19 -2.86 -5.50 -0.28
N ARG A 20 -2.26 -4.91 -1.32
CA ARG A 20 -0.94 -5.34 -1.83
C ARG A 20 0.16 -5.15 -0.80
N ILE A 21 0.15 -4.04 -0.07
CA ILE A 21 1.10 -3.80 1.02
C ILE A 21 0.94 -4.88 2.10
N GLN A 22 -0.29 -5.16 2.52
CA GLN A 22 -0.57 -6.17 3.55
C GLN A 22 -0.17 -7.58 3.11
N GLU A 23 -0.44 -7.97 1.87
CA GLU A 23 -0.02 -9.25 1.30
C GLU A 23 1.52 -9.35 1.25
N PHE A 24 2.21 -8.29 0.82
CA PHE A 24 3.67 -8.24 0.76
C PHE A 24 4.33 -8.32 2.15
N THR A 25 3.73 -7.68 3.16
CA THR A 25 4.28 -7.63 4.52
C THR A 25 3.66 -8.67 5.47
N THR A 26 2.90 -9.65 4.96
CA THR A 26 2.14 -10.61 5.80
C THR A 26 3.02 -11.36 6.81
N ASP A 27 4.23 -11.76 6.41
CA ASP A 27 5.16 -12.50 7.26
C ASP A 27 6.25 -11.60 7.90
N VAL A 28 6.08 -10.28 7.83
CA VAL A 28 7.05 -9.30 8.33
C VAL A 28 6.46 -8.63 9.57
N ASN A 29 7.10 -8.85 10.72
CA ASN A 29 6.68 -8.14 11.93
C ASN A 29 7.16 -6.68 11.90
N TYR A 30 6.59 -5.83 12.76
CA TYR A 30 6.89 -4.40 12.76
C TYR A 30 8.39 -4.09 13.00
N SER A 31 9.07 -4.87 13.84
CA SER A 31 10.52 -4.68 14.09
C SER A 31 11.34 -5.01 12.85
N GLU A 32 11.01 -6.12 12.17
CA GLU A 32 11.67 -6.54 10.93
C GLU A 32 11.43 -5.54 9.79
N TYR A 33 10.23 -4.95 9.73
CA TYR A 33 9.93 -3.86 8.80
C TYR A 33 10.82 -2.65 9.06
N LEU A 34 10.98 -2.23 10.32
CA LEU A 34 11.79 -1.07 10.69
C LEU A 34 13.29 -1.27 10.47
N GLU A 35 13.78 -2.49 10.59
CA GLU A 35 15.19 -2.82 10.43
C GLU A 35 15.59 -3.14 8.98
N ASN A 36 14.60 -3.38 8.09
CA ASN A 36 14.85 -3.75 6.71
C ASN A 36 14.53 -2.62 5.72
N ILE A 37 15.56 -1.85 5.38
CA ILE A 37 15.47 -0.73 4.42
C ILE A 37 14.97 -1.15 3.03
N LEU A 38 15.19 -2.40 2.61
CA LEU A 38 14.72 -2.89 1.31
C LEU A 38 13.20 -3.11 1.32
N ILE A 39 12.65 -3.59 2.43
CA ILE A 39 11.20 -3.76 2.60
C ILE A 39 10.51 -2.39 2.63
N GLN A 40 11.05 -1.43 3.39
CA GLN A 40 10.55 -0.04 3.40
C GLN A 40 10.58 0.58 2.00
N SER A 41 11.73 0.47 1.32
CA SER A 41 11.89 1.00 -0.04
C SER A 41 10.95 0.35 -1.04
N ALA A 42 10.59 -0.93 -0.87
CA ALA A 42 9.65 -1.64 -1.74
C ALA A 42 8.21 -1.16 -1.53
N VAL A 43 7.79 -0.94 -0.28
CA VAL A 43 6.46 -0.41 0.07
C VAL A 43 6.32 1.03 -0.42
N GLU A 44 7.34 1.87 -0.22
CA GLU A 44 7.31 3.30 -0.56
C GLU A 44 7.50 3.58 -2.06
N ARG A 45 8.07 2.66 -2.85
CA ARG A 45 8.21 2.82 -4.31
C ARG A 45 7.01 2.34 -5.12
N GLN A 46 6.17 1.47 -4.57
CA GLN A 46 4.99 0.97 -5.29
C GLN A 46 3.80 1.92 -5.27
N PHE A 47 3.85 3.01 -4.48
CA PHE A 47 2.74 3.95 -4.29
C PHE A 47 3.19 5.41 -4.32
#